data_AF-A0A6I3LCD4-F1
#
_entry.id   AF-A0A6I3LCD4-F1
#
_cell.length_a   1.000
_cell.length_b   1.000
_cell.length_c   1.000
_cell.angle_alpha   90.00
_cell.angle_beta   90.00
_cell.angle_gamma   90.00
#
_symmetry.space_group_name_H-M   'P 1'
#
loop_
_entity.id
_entity.type
_entity.pdbx_description
1 polymer ?
#
loop_
_entity_poly.entity_id
_entity_poly.type
_entity_poly.pdbx_seq_one_letter_code
_entity_poly.pdbx_strand_id
1 'polypeptide(L)'
;VVSIFVNPMQFDRVDDLARYPRTLQDDCEKLNKRHVDFVFAPTPAEVYPQGTEGQTYVDVPGLSTMLEGASRPGHFRGVSTIVSKLFNLVQP
;
A
#
# COMPACT_ATOMS: atom_id res chain seq x y z
N VAL A 1 -7.63 13.13 4.91
CA VAL A 1 -7.82 11.99 3.98
C VAL A 1 -7.25 10.73 4.62
N VAL A 2 -7.94 9.60 4.52
CA VAL A 2 -7.43 8.27 4.92
C VAL A 2 -7.39 7.36 3.70
N SER A 3 -6.25 6.73 3.41
CA SER A 3 -6.13 5.77 2.31
C SER A 3 -6.25 4.32 2.81
N ILE A 4 -7.11 3.52 2.20
CA ILE A 4 -7.25 2.09 2.47
C ILE A 4 -6.89 1.33 1.20
N PHE A 5 -5.69 0.76 1.16
CA PHE A 5 -5.22 0.00 0.01
C PHE A 5 -4.29 -1.12 0.46
N VAL A 6 -4.69 -2.36 0.19
CA VAL A 6 -3.83 -3.54 0.40
C VAL A 6 -2.87 -3.62 -0.80
N ASN A 7 -1.71 -2.98 -0.68
CA ASN A 7 -0.73 -2.84 -1.74
C ASN A 7 -0.05 -4.18 -2.09
N PRO A 8 -0.27 -4.77 -3.28
CA PRO A 8 0.37 -6.04 -3.66
C PRO A 8 1.90 -5.98 -3.68
N MET A 9 2.47 -4.82 -3.98
CA MET A 9 3.92 -4.65 -4.19
C MET A 9 4.75 -4.84 -2.90
N GLN A 10 4.13 -4.74 -1.72
CA GLN A 10 4.81 -4.93 -0.44
C GLN A 10 4.64 -6.35 0.13
N PHE A 11 3.95 -7.25 -0.58
CA PHE A 11 3.81 -8.65 -0.16
C PHE A 11 4.83 -9.53 -0.87
N ASP A 12 5.67 -10.15 -0.08
CA ASP A 12 6.65 -11.16 -0.49
C ASP A 12 6.00 -12.53 -0.76
N ARG A 13 4.81 -12.77 -0.20
CA ARG A 13 4.07 -14.03 -0.32
C ARG A 13 2.67 -13.78 -0.88
N VAL A 14 2.34 -14.48 -1.97
CA VAL A 14 1.03 -14.38 -2.63
C VAL A 14 -0.10 -14.82 -1.69
N ASP A 15 0.13 -15.86 -0.87
CA ASP A 15 -0.84 -16.35 0.10
C ASP A 15 -1.19 -15.30 1.17
N ASP A 16 -0.21 -14.51 1.60
CA ASP A 16 -0.42 -13.48 2.61
C ASP A 16 -1.27 -12.34 2.04
N LEU A 17 -1.03 -11.95 0.78
CA LEU A 17 -1.87 -10.98 0.07
C LEU A 17 -3.30 -11.50 -0.13
N ALA A 18 -3.45 -12.78 -0.49
CA ALA A 18 -4.76 -13.40 -0.70
C ALA A 18 -5.58 -13.41 0.61
N ARG A 19 -4.94 -13.78 1.72
CA ARG A 19 -5.56 -13.93 3.05
C ARG A 19 -5.69 -12.63 3.83
N TYR A 20 -5.06 -11.53 3.37
CA TYR A 20 -5.14 -10.26 4.07
C TYR A 20 -6.62 -9.81 4.21
N PRO A 21 -7.10 -9.52 5.42
CA PRO A 21 -8.51 -9.20 5.65
C PRO A 21 -8.90 -7.91 4.91
N ARG A 22 -10.10 -7.92 4.30
CA ARG A 22 -10.68 -6.77 3.59
C ARG A 22 -12.07 -6.50 4.16
N THR A 23 -12.19 -5.43 4.94
CA THR A 23 -13.40 -5.09 5.72
C THR A 23 -13.83 -3.65 5.46
N LEU A 24 -13.79 -3.21 4.20
CA LEU A 24 -13.93 -1.80 3.81
C LEU A 24 -15.19 -1.12 4.40
N GLN A 25 -16.32 -1.83 4.45
CA GLN A 25 -17.54 -1.30 5.05
C GLN A 25 -17.35 -0.97 6.55
N ASP A 26 -16.90 -1.93 7.34
CA ASP A 26 -16.65 -1.75 8.78
C ASP A 26 -15.60 -0.65 9.04
N ASP A 27 -14.59 -0.57 8.16
CA ASP A 27 -13.55 0.45 8.24
C ASP A 27 -14.13 1.85 7.97
N CYS A 28 -14.93 2.01 6.93
CA CYS A 28 -15.64 3.26 6.63
C CYS A 28 -16.58 3.68 7.77
N GLU A 29 -17.33 2.75 8.37
CA GLU A 29 -18.19 3.04 9.52
C GLU A 29 -17.39 3.57 10.72
N LYS A 30 -16.22 2.99 10.98
CA LYS A 30 -15.33 3.45 12.06
C LYS A 30 -14.81 4.85 11.75
N LEU A 31 -14.37 5.12 10.53
CA LEU A 31 -13.80 6.41 10.11
C LEU A 31 -14.86 7.51 10.09
N ASN A 32 -16.08 7.20 9.67
CA ASN A 32 -17.21 8.14 9.71
C ASN A 32 -17.49 8.64 11.14
N LYS A 33 -17.44 7.75 12.14
CA LYS A 33 -17.57 8.11 13.57
C LYS A 33 -16.45 9.02 14.09
N ARG A 34 -15.34 9.15 13.34
CA ARG A 34 -14.20 10.04 13.66
C ARG A 34 -14.18 11.29 12.78
N HIS A 35 -15.24 11.54 12.01
CA HIS A 35 -15.37 12.69 11.12
C HIS A 35 -14.23 12.78 10.08
N VAL A 36 -13.79 11.65 9.54
CA VAL A 36 -12.83 11.64 8.43
C VAL A 36 -13.51 12.18 7.17
N ASP A 37 -12.95 13.22 6.57
CA ASP A 37 -13.57 13.92 5.43
C ASP A 37 -13.60 13.08 4.14
N PHE A 38 -12.53 12.30 3.90
CA PHE A 38 -12.37 11.51 2.67
C PHE A 38 -11.65 10.20 2.95
N VAL A 39 -12.21 9.10 2.42
CA VAL A 39 -11.58 7.78 2.36
C VAL A 39 -11.22 7.47 0.91
N PHE A 40 -9.92 7.30 0.64
CA PHE A 40 -9.41 6.90 -0.68
C PHE A 40 -9.14 5.39 -0.67
N ALA A 41 -10.00 4.62 -1.34
CA ALA A 41 -9.94 3.15 -1.33
C ALA A 41 -9.87 2.56 -2.75
N PRO A 42 -8.75 2.74 -3.47
CA PRO A 42 -8.61 2.25 -4.84
C PRO A 42 -8.44 0.74 -4.90
N THR A 43 -8.77 0.16 -6.04
CA THR A 43 -8.46 -1.22 -6.41
C THR A 43 -7.02 -1.36 -6.91
N PRO A 44 -6.41 -2.57 -6.87
CA PRO A 44 -5.09 -2.79 -7.45
C PRO A 44 -5.00 -2.44 -8.94
N ALA A 45 -6.08 -2.61 -9.72
CA ALA A 45 -6.09 -2.28 -11.14
C ALA A 45 -6.05 -0.76 -11.41
N GLU A 46 -6.62 0.06 -10.51
CA GLU A 46 -6.53 1.52 -10.59
C GLU A 46 -5.14 2.03 -10.22
N VAL A 47 -4.47 1.37 -9.26
CA VAL A 47 -3.12 1.76 -8.83
C VAL A 47 -2.05 1.19 -9.77
N TYR A 48 -2.21 -0.05 -10.24
CA TYR A 48 -1.24 -0.80 -11.03
C TYR A 48 -1.91 -1.43 -12.26
N PRO A 49 -2.28 -0.63 -13.28
CA PRO A 49 -3.08 -1.10 -14.42
C PRO A 49 -2.38 -2.18 -15.26
N GLN A 50 -1.04 -2.25 -15.19
CA GLN A 50 -0.22 -3.25 -15.89
C GLN A 50 0.44 -4.26 -14.93
N GLY A 51 -0.06 -4.34 -13.68
CA GLY A 51 0.58 -5.11 -12.62
C GLY A 51 1.82 -4.41 -12.04
N THR A 52 2.54 -5.11 -11.17
CA THR A 52 3.66 -4.55 -10.38
C THR A 52 5.04 -4.84 -10.97
N GLU A 53 5.16 -5.75 -11.92
CA GLU A 53 6.47 -6.21 -12.44
C GLU A 53 7.22 -5.10 -13.20
N GLY A 54 6.53 -4.38 -14.10
CA GLY A 54 7.08 -3.25 -14.87
C GLY A 54 6.87 -1.87 -14.24
N GLN A 55 6.36 -1.82 -13.01
CA GLN A 55 5.97 -0.57 -12.36
C GLN A 55 7.20 0.25 -11.92
N THR A 56 7.20 1.55 -12.22
CA THR A 56 8.18 2.48 -11.64
C THR A 56 8.15 2.41 -10.11
N TYR A 57 9.32 2.28 -9.50
CA TYR A 57 9.47 2.09 -8.06
C TYR A 57 10.38 3.15 -7.42
N VAL A 58 10.23 3.28 -6.10
CA VAL A 58 11.09 4.09 -5.24
C VAL A 58 11.74 3.16 -4.23
N ASP A 59 13.06 3.26 -4.06
CA ASP A 59 13.82 2.46 -3.10
C ASP A 59 14.55 3.39 -2.12
N VAL A 60 14.73 2.95 -0.88
CA VAL A 60 15.44 3.68 0.18
C VAL A 60 16.61 2.81 0.66
N PRO A 61 17.80 2.93 0.05
CA PRO A 61 18.92 2.05 0.33
C PRO A 61 19.34 2.06 1.81
N GLY A 62 19.86 0.93 2.29
CA GLY A 62 20.25 0.73 3.69
C GLY A 62 19.05 0.39 4.56
N LEU A 63 18.07 1.28 4.66
CA LEU A 63 16.85 1.03 5.45
C LEU A 63 15.99 -0.09 4.84
N SER A 64 15.90 -0.18 3.51
CA SER A 64 15.09 -1.18 2.82
C SER A 64 15.58 -2.62 2.97
N THR A 65 16.84 -2.82 3.39
CA THR A 65 17.51 -4.12 3.43
C THR A 65 18.01 -4.54 4.81
N MET A 66 17.92 -3.69 5.82
CA MET A 66 18.29 -4.03 7.20
C MET A 66 17.08 -4.48 8.03
N LEU A 67 17.33 -5.16 9.16
CA LEU A 67 16.29 -5.61 10.11
C LEU A 67 15.18 -6.40 9.40
N GLU A 68 13.91 -5.96 9.47
CA GLU A 68 12.79 -6.61 8.77
C GLU A 68 13.00 -6.68 7.25
N GLY A 69 13.71 -5.71 6.67
CA GLY A 69 14.01 -5.67 5.24
C GLY A 69 14.89 -6.84 4.80
N ALA A 70 15.72 -7.38 5.71
CA ALA A 70 16.50 -8.59 5.45
C ALA A 70 15.62 -9.84 5.43
N SER A 71 14.56 -9.89 6.25
CA SER A 71 13.63 -11.02 6.31
C SER A 71 12.55 -10.97 5.22
N ARG A 72 12.26 -9.78 4.68
CA ARG A 72 11.22 -9.56 3.67
C ARG A 72 11.76 -8.77 2.47
N PRO A 73 12.61 -9.40 1.62
CA PRO A 73 13.18 -8.73 0.46
C PRO A 73 12.11 -8.11 -0.43
N GLY A 74 12.28 -6.82 -0.77
CA GLY A 74 11.33 -6.08 -1.62
C GLY A 74 10.14 -5.44 -0.88
N HIS A 75 9.86 -5.83 0.37
CA HIS A 75 8.75 -5.28 1.17
C HIS A 75 8.81 -3.74 1.24
N PHE A 76 9.94 -3.19 1.68
CA PHE A 76 10.09 -1.75 1.85
C PHE A 76 10.11 -0.98 0.52
N ARG A 77 10.59 -1.58 -0.58
CA ARG A 77 10.44 -0.98 -1.91
C ARG A 77 8.97 -0.82 -2.28
N GLY A 78 8.15 -1.83 -1.99
CA GLY A 78 6.69 -1.75 -2.18
C GLY A 78 6.08 -0.62 -1.36
N VAL A 79 6.49 -0.47 -0.10
CA VAL A 79 6.04 0.60 0.80
C VAL A 79 6.44 1.99 0.30
N SER A 80 7.73 2.23 0.03
CA SER A 80 8.20 3.54 -0.44
C SER A 80 7.59 3.92 -1.78
N THR A 81 7.35 2.95 -2.67
CA THR A 81 6.69 3.18 -3.96
C THR A 81 5.25 3.64 -3.78
N ILE A 82 4.43 2.93 -3.00
CA ILE A 82 3.02 3.29 -2.84
C ILE A 82 2.85 4.60 -2.07
N VAL A 83 3.65 4.82 -1.03
CA VAL A 83 3.58 6.07 -0.23
C VAL A 83 3.98 7.28 -1.09
N SER A 84 5.03 7.16 -1.90
CA SER A 84 5.41 8.23 -2.84
C SER A 84 4.30 8.52 -3.85
N LYS A 85 3.63 7.48 -4.37
CA LYS A 85 2.49 7.64 -5.27
C LYS A 85 1.30 8.32 -4.59
N LEU A 86 1.00 7.95 -3.33
CA LEU A 86 -0.06 8.59 -2.54
C LEU A 86 0.26 10.06 -2.25
N PHE A 87 1.50 10.41 -1.94
CA PHE A 87 1.91 11.81 -1.79
C PHE A 87 1.71 12.61 -3.07
N ASN A 88 2.06 12.04 -4.24
CA ASN A 88 1.84 12.72 -5.52
C ASN A 88 0.36 12.90 -5.87
N LEU A 89 -0.51 11.97 -5.46
CA LEU A 89 -1.95 12.02 -5.72
C LEU A 89 -2.70 12.95 -4.76
N VAL A 90 -2.38 12.88 -3.47
CA VAL A 90 -3.12 13.56 -2.40
C VAL A 90 -2.55 14.93 -2.10
N GLN A 91 -1.23 15.13 -2.31
CA GLN A 91 -0.51 16.36 -1.96
C GLN A 91 -0.86 16.86 -0.53
N PRO A 92 -0.66 16.00 0.49
CA PRO A 92 -1.10 16.27 1.86
C PRO A 92 -0.32 17.41 2.54
#